data_AF-A0A947CLS4-F1
#
_entry.id   AF-A0A947CLS4-F1
#
_cell.length_a   1.000
_cell.length_b   1.000
_cell.length_c   1.000
_cell.angle_alpha   90.00
_cell.angle_beta   90.00
_cell.angle_gamma   90.00
#
_symmetry.space_group_name_H-M   'P 1'
#
loop_
_entity.id
_entity.type
_entity.pdbx_description
1 polymer ?
#
loop_
_entity_poly.entity_id
_entity_poly.type
_entity_poly.pdbx_seq_one_letter_code
_entity_poly.pdbx_strand_id
1 'polypeptide(L)'
;PKRNQITVVTQSIHGDRCMGSHFTKDDQVKHTRLGKHYKARLIRKYPGATTLYKVELTPRRNAPVAWGKIIYQLSKTGNIVLPVRADYYRRRASRRASRTITWRRVGRLGGRIIPTEMKIVLADKPGEHTRIRFRKIRFNLDVPGRRFSENQLRR
;
A
#
# COMPACT_ATOMS: atom_id res chain seq x y z
N PRO A 1 12.48 12.46 18.62
CA PRO A 1 13.96 12.31 18.69
C PRO A 1 14.70 13.51 18.06
N LYS A 2 15.89 13.83 18.59
CA LYS A 2 16.62 15.12 18.55
C LYS A 2 15.94 16.33 19.23
N ARG A 3 14.61 16.52 19.06
CA ARG A 3 13.87 17.65 19.69
C ARG A 3 12.78 17.23 20.70
N ASN A 4 12.60 15.93 20.93
CA ASN A 4 11.51 15.37 21.75
C ASN A 4 10.11 15.98 21.51
N GLN A 5 9.81 16.30 20.24
CA GLN A 5 8.54 16.88 19.82
C GLN A 5 7.68 15.84 19.10
N ILE A 6 6.37 15.92 19.35
CA ILE A 6 5.34 15.19 18.62
C ILE A 6 4.77 16.17 17.59
N THR A 7 4.68 15.73 16.33
CA THR A 7 4.06 16.50 15.25
C THR A 7 2.91 15.71 14.69
N VAL A 8 1.73 16.31 14.69
CA VAL A 8 0.54 15.72 14.06
C VAL A 8 0.76 15.69 12.54
N VAL A 9 0.54 14.54 11.93
CA VAL A 9 0.56 14.42 10.46
C VAL A 9 -0.76 14.95 9.92
N THR A 10 -0.74 16.16 9.38
CA THR A 10 -1.91 16.81 8.76
C THR A 10 -2.11 16.35 7.32
N GLN A 11 -3.28 16.66 6.75
CA GLN A 11 -3.61 16.25 5.36
C GLN A 11 -2.63 16.76 4.31
N SER A 12 -2.04 17.95 4.51
CA SER A 12 -1.04 18.52 3.60
C SER A 12 0.26 17.71 3.55
N ILE A 13 0.59 16.99 4.63
CA ILE A 13 1.86 16.27 4.80
C ILE A 13 1.69 14.77 4.47
N HIS A 14 0.46 14.27 4.28
CA HIS A 14 0.19 12.86 3.95
C HIS A 14 0.86 12.37 2.65
N GLY A 15 1.06 13.28 1.70
CA GLY A 15 1.72 12.99 0.42
C GLY A 15 3.25 12.89 0.51
N ASP A 16 3.83 13.31 1.64
CA ASP A 16 5.27 13.36 1.82
C ASP A 16 5.87 11.98 2.01
N ARG A 17 7.13 11.84 1.59
CA ARG A 17 7.93 10.63 1.81
C ARG A 17 8.05 10.35 3.30
N CYS A 18 7.88 9.09 3.68
CA CYS A 18 8.13 8.66 5.05
C CYS A 18 9.58 8.17 5.19
N MET A 19 10.31 8.75 6.14
CA MET A 19 11.67 8.32 6.53
C MET A 19 12.65 8.18 5.35
N GLY A 20 12.59 9.08 4.36
CA GLY A 20 13.45 9.03 3.16
C GLY A 20 13.16 7.88 2.19
N SER A 21 12.11 7.09 2.45
CA SER A 21 11.70 5.98 1.58
C SER A 21 10.73 6.42 0.48
N HIS A 22 10.42 5.50 -0.43
CA HIS A 22 9.40 5.69 -1.46
C HIS A 22 7.95 5.46 -0.95
N PHE A 23 7.76 5.18 0.34
CA PHE A 23 6.45 5.22 0.99
C PHE A 23 6.04 6.67 1.24
N THR A 24 4.76 6.97 1.09
CA THR A 24 4.18 8.19 1.63
C THR A 24 3.73 7.98 3.08
N LYS A 25 3.54 9.06 3.85
CA LYS A 25 2.97 8.97 5.21
C LYS A 25 1.57 8.32 5.20
N ASP A 26 0.76 8.59 4.18
CA ASP A 26 -0.55 7.93 3.99
C ASP A 26 -0.44 6.40 3.87
N ASP A 27 0.59 5.89 3.18
CA ASP A 27 0.77 4.45 3.01
C ASP A 27 1.05 3.72 4.34
N GLN A 28 1.68 4.41 5.31
CA GLN A 28 2.00 3.83 6.62
C GLN A 28 0.84 3.90 7.60
N VAL A 29 0.14 5.04 7.64
CA VAL A 29 -1.02 5.26 8.52
C VAL A 29 -2.25 4.49 8.01
N LYS A 30 -2.26 4.10 6.72
CA LYS A 30 -3.39 3.48 6.01
C LYS A 30 -4.68 4.29 6.16
N HIS A 31 -4.57 5.62 6.11
CA HIS A 31 -5.75 6.49 6.15
C HIS A 31 -6.64 6.25 4.92
N THR A 32 -6.02 5.96 3.78
CA THR A 32 -6.73 5.51 2.58
C THR A 32 -7.26 4.06 2.70
N ARG A 33 -8.58 3.92 2.85
CA ARG A 33 -9.29 2.63 2.76
C ARG A 33 -9.72 2.36 1.32
N LEU A 34 -9.02 1.50 0.59
CA LEU A 34 -9.28 1.24 -0.85
C LEU A 34 -10.75 0.91 -1.13
N GLY A 35 -11.38 0.02 -0.35
CA GLY A 35 -12.78 -0.37 -0.54
C GLY A 35 -13.80 0.75 -0.26
N LYS A 36 -13.49 1.70 0.63
CA LYS A 36 -14.38 2.83 0.95
C LYS A 36 -14.17 3.99 -0.02
N HIS A 37 -12.91 4.29 -0.35
CA HIS A 37 -12.51 5.52 -1.04
C HIS A 37 -12.48 5.38 -2.56
N TYR A 38 -12.44 4.16 -3.10
CA TYR A 38 -12.38 3.93 -4.54
C TYR A 38 -13.58 3.12 -5.03
N LYS A 39 -13.98 3.37 -6.27
CA LYS A 39 -14.84 2.49 -7.06
C LYS A 39 -13.94 1.56 -7.86
N ALA A 40 -14.15 0.26 -7.69
CA ALA A 40 -13.43 -0.78 -8.43
C ALA A 40 -14.13 -1.08 -9.76
N ARG A 41 -13.33 -1.30 -10.81
CA ARG A 41 -13.78 -1.73 -12.12
C ARG A 41 -12.82 -2.80 -12.64
N LEU A 42 -13.33 -3.98 -12.97
CA LEU A 42 -12.53 -5.01 -13.62
C LEU A 42 -12.15 -4.53 -15.02
N ILE A 43 -10.85 -4.42 -15.30
CA ILE A 43 -10.33 -4.11 -16.64
C ILE A 43 -10.21 -5.39 -17.45
N ARG A 44 -9.59 -6.42 -16.85
CA ARG A 44 -9.31 -7.67 -17.54
C ARG A 44 -9.15 -8.82 -16.56
N LYS A 45 -9.52 -10.01 -17.02
CA LYS A 45 -9.32 -11.29 -16.34
C LYS A 45 -8.56 -12.21 -17.29
N TYR A 46 -7.56 -12.90 -16.77
CA TYR A 46 -6.79 -13.91 -17.49
C TYR A 46 -6.95 -15.23 -16.74
N PRO A 47 -7.90 -16.09 -17.14
CA PRO A 47 -8.12 -17.40 -16.53
C PRO A 47 -6.91 -18.33 -16.72
N GLY A 48 -6.74 -19.24 -15.78
CA GLY A 48 -5.67 -20.25 -15.73
C GLY A 48 -5.65 -20.91 -14.36
N ALA A 49 -4.71 -21.84 -14.13
CA ALA A 49 -4.52 -22.47 -12.81
C ALA A 49 -4.34 -21.42 -11.69
N THR A 50 -3.68 -20.30 -12.02
CA THR A 50 -3.74 -19.06 -11.26
C THR A 50 -4.37 -17.98 -12.12
N THR A 51 -5.55 -17.51 -11.75
CA THR A 51 -6.24 -16.45 -12.49
C THR A 51 -5.65 -15.09 -12.15
N LEU A 52 -5.31 -14.30 -13.16
CA LEU A 52 -4.87 -12.92 -12.98
C LEU A 52 -6.01 -11.95 -13.24
N TYR A 53 -6.18 -10.98 -12.34
CA TYR A 53 -7.14 -9.90 -12.47
C TYR A 53 -6.42 -8.57 -12.57
N LYS A 54 -6.84 -7.73 -13.52
CA LYS A 54 -6.44 -6.33 -13.60
C LYS A 54 -7.65 -5.48 -13.24
N VAL A 55 -7.57 -4.75 -12.13
CA VAL A 55 -8.66 -3.96 -11.57
C VAL A 55 -8.25 -2.49 -11.52
N GLU A 56 -9.07 -1.62 -12.06
CA GLU A 56 -8.94 -0.18 -11.91
C GLU A 56 -9.66 0.28 -10.65
N LEU A 57 -8.99 1.09 -9.84
CA LEU A 57 -9.57 1.81 -8.72
C LEU A 57 -9.59 3.29 -9.10
N THR A 58 -10.79 3.87 -9.20
CA THR A 58 -10.97 5.32 -9.39
C THR A 58 -11.51 5.92 -8.09
N PRO A 59 -10.94 7.02 -7.57
CA PRO A 59 -11.44 7.68 -6.37
C PRO A 59 -12.92 8.06 -6.50
N ARG A 60 -13.65 7.98 -5.39
CA ARG A 60 -14.97 8.61 -5.27
C ARG A 60 -14.80 10.13 -5.15
N ARG A 61 -15.84 10.90 -5.53
CA ARG A 61 -15.81 12.37 -5.64
C ARG A 61 -15.22 13.09 -4.41
N ASN A 62 -15.52 12.62 -3.20
CA ASN A 62 -15.10 13.25 -1.95
C ASN A 62 -14.10 12.37 -1.16
N ALA A 63 -13.40 11.46 -1.84
CA ALA A 63 -12.42 10.61 -1.18
C ALA A 63 -11.16 11.44 -0.83
N PRO A 64 -10.68 11.43 0.43
CA PRO A 64 -9.50 12.17 0.84
C PRO A 64 -8.22 11.42 0.41
N VAL A 65 -7.99 11.33 -0.90
CA VAL A 65 -6.91 10.52 -1.51
C VAL A 65 -6.12 11.33 -2.54
N ALA A 66 -4.81 11.06 -2.62
CA ALA A 66 -3.89 11.82 -3.47
C ALA A 66 -3.71 11.26 -4.90
N TRP A 67 -4.33 10.12 -5.23
CA TRP A 67 -4.11 9.40 -6.48
C TRP A 67 -5.37 9.44 -7.35
N GLY A 68 -5.28 9.97 -8.57
CA GLY A 68 -6.41 10.02 -9.50
C GLY A 68 -6.84 8.64 -10.05
N LYS A 69 -5.96 7.63 -10.00
CA LYS A 69 -6.26 6.24 -10.40
C LYS A 69 -5.21 5.28 -9.85
N ILE A 70 -5.62 4.06 -9.51
CA ILE A 70 -4.71 2.96 -9.21
C ILE A 70 -5.10 1.75 -10.05
N ILE A 71 -4.13 1.06 -10.64
CA ILE A 71 -4.36 -0.22 -11.32
C ILE A 71 -3.73 -1.33 -10.49
N TYR A 72 -4.55 -2.21 -9.95
CA TYR A 72 -4.10 -3.41 -9.25
C TYR A 72 -4.07 -4.61 -10.19
N GLN A 73 -3.01 -5.40 -10.06
CA GLN A 73 -2.93 -6.75 -10.57
C GLN A 73 -2.98 -7.71 -9.39
N LEU A 74 -3.96 -8.61 -9.41
CA LEU A 74 -4.19 -9.60 -8.36
C LEU A 74 -4.07 -10.99 -8.96
N SER A 75 -3.47 -11.93 -8.23
CA SER A 75 -3.54 -13.35 -8.54
C SER A 75 -4.57 -14.03 -7.66
N LYS A 76 -5.27 -15.02 -8.21
CA LYS A 76 -6.19 -15.89 -7.49
C LYS A 76 -5.87 -17.35 -7.79
N THR A 77 -5.63 -18.12 -6.73
CA THR A 77 -5.44 -19.58 -6.78
C THR A 77 -6.32 -20.20 -5.71
N GLY A 78 -7.32 -20.98 -6.11
CA GLY A 78 -8.38 -21.42 -5.19
C GLY A 78 -9.06 -20.23 -4.52
N ASN A 79 -9.08 -20.20 -3.19
CA ASN A 79 -9.64 -19.11 -2.38
C ASN A 79 -8.63 -18.03 -1.96
N ILE A 80 -7.38 -18.16 -2.38
CA ILE A 80 -6.31 -17.24 -2.01
C ILE A 80 -6.21 -16.15 -3.07
N VAL A 81 -6.34 -14.88 -2.66
CA VAL A 81 -6.15 -13.71 -3.52
C VAL A 81 -4.97 -12.89 -3.02
N LEU A 82 -3.96 -12.68 -3.88
CA LEU A 82 -2.74 -11.94 -3.51
C LEU A 82 -2.50 -10.77 -4.46
N PRO A 83 -1.99 -9.64 -3.96
CA PRO A 83 -1.52 -8.57 -4.83
C PRO A 83 -0.22 -8.98 -5.52
N VAL A 84 -0.10 -8.65 -6.80
CA VAL A 84 1.10 -8.89 -7.63
C VAL A 84 1.78 -7.56 -7.95
N ARG A 85 1.00 -6.59 -8.40
CA ARG A 85 1.47 -5.25 -8.78
C ARG A 85 0.39 -4.19 -8.55
N ALA A 86 0.80 -2.98 -8.21
CA ALA A 86 -0.08 -1.82 -8.13
C ALA A 86 0.59 -0.61 -8.75
N ASP A 87 -0.05 -0.05 -9.77
CA ASP A 87 0.42 1.12 -10.51
C ASP A 87 -0.42 2.33 -10.10
N TYR A 88 0.23 3.34 -9.54
CA TYR A 88 -0.39 4.56 -9.02
C TYR A 88 -0.21 5.70 -10.01
N TYR A 89 -1.30 6.40 -10.32
CA TYR A 89 -1.33 7.51 -11.28
C TYR A 89 -1.78 8.78 -10.57
N ARG A 90 -1.03 9.88 -10.74
CA ARG A 90 -1.39 11.19 -10.17
C ARG A 90 -2.72 11.71 -10.73
N ARG A 91 -2.92 11.68 -12.04
CA ARG A 91 -4.17 12.07 -12.71
C ARG A 91 -4.80 10.85 -13.38
N ARG A 92 -6.13 10.81 -13.49
CA ARG A 92 -6.86 9.67 -14.10
C ARG A 92 -6.45 9.41 -15.56
N ALA A 93 -6.26 10.49 -16.33
CA ALA A 93 -5.88 10.45 -17.74
C ALA A 93 -4.37 10.14 -17.97
N SER A 94 -3.56 10.07 -16.92
CA SER A 94 -2.13 9.78 -17.07
C SER A 94 -1.89 8.42 -17.72
N ARG A 95 -1.02 8.41 -18.74
CA ARG A 95 -0.59 7.19 -19.45
C ARG A 95 0.51 6.43 -18.70
N ARG A 96 1.33 7.15 -17.92
CA ARG A 96 2.43 6.57 -17.13
C ARG A 96 2.09 6.59 -15.64
N ALA A 97 2.38 5.50 -14.95
CA ALA A 97 2.27 5.43 -13.50
C ALA A 97 3.38 6.29 -12.88
N SER A 98 3.07 7.04 -11.84
CA SER A 98 4.06 7.81 -11.06
C SER A 98 4.80 6.93 -10.07
N ARG A 99 4.14 5.86 -9.60
CA ARG A 99 4.68 4.92 -8.63
C ARG A 99 4.21 3.51 -8.94
N THR A 100 5.11 2.55 -8.83
CA THR A 100 4.83 1.12 -8.96
C THR A 100 5.17 0.41 -7.67
N ILE A 101 4.24 -0.42 -7.17
CA ILE A 101 4.49 -1.38 -6.11
C ILE A 101 4.42 -2.78 -6.70
N THR A 102 5.37 -3.64 -6.33
CA THR A 102 5.37 -5.06 -6.71
C THR A 102 5.54 -5.92 -5.48
N TRP A 103 4.86 -7.07 -5.49
CA TRP A 103 4.92 -8.06 -4.42
C TRP A 103 5.53 -9.35 -4.96
N ARG A 104 6.38 -9.98 -4.15
CA ARG A 104 7.11 -11.20 -4.50
C ARG A 104 7.23 -12.12 -3.29
N ARG A 105 7.76 -13.32 -3.52
CA ARG A 105 8.07 -14.33 -2.48
C ARG A 105 6.85 -14.66 -1.63
N VAL A 106 5.87 -15.30 -2.26
CA VAL A 106 4.68 -15.79 -1.55
C VAL A 106 5.11 -16.91 -0.60
N GLY A 107 4.70 -16.81 0.65
CA GLY A 107 5.02 -17.80 1.66
C GLY A 107 4.02 -17.75 2.82
N ARG A 108 4.09 -18.74 3.71
CA ARG A 108 3.28 -18.78 4.91
C ARG A 108 3.99 -18.00 6.02
N LEU A 109 3.37 -16.93 6.50
CA LEU A 109 3.89 -16.12 7.60
C LEU A 109 2.76 -15.79 8.57
N GLY A 110 2.95 -16.07 9.86
CA GLY A 110 1.91 -15.89 10.88
C GLY A 110 0.63 -16.70 10.61
N GLY A 111 0.76 -17.88 9.98
CA GLY A 111 -0.38 -18.74 9.63
C GLY A 111 -1.16 -18.33 8.38
N ARG A 112 -0.79 -17.24 7.70
CA ARG A 112 -1.44 -16.77 6.47
C ARG A 112 -0.49 -16.88 5.27
N ILE A 113 -1.03 -17.16 4.09
CA ILE A 113 -0.28 -17.12 2.83
C ILE A 113 -0.29 -15.68 2.33
N ILE A 114 0.87 -15.05 2.27
CA ILE A 114 1.03 -13.65 1.86
C ILE A 114 2.32 -13.46 1.05
N PRO A 115 2.46 -12.38 0.27
CA PRO A 115 3.76 -11.96 -0.22
C PRO A 115 4.62 -11.49 0.96
N THR A 116 5.82 -12.06 1.07
CA THR A 116 6.79 -11.71 2.13
C THR A 116 7.76 -10.61 1.68
N GLU A 117 7.66 -10.17 0.44
CA GLU A 117 8.49 -9.10 -0.09
C GLU A 117 7.66 -8.09 -0.89
N MET A 118 7.96 -6.81 -0.70
CA MET A 118 7.38 -5.69 -1.43
C MET A 118 8.48 -4.75 -1.91
N LYS A 119 8.41 -4.31 -3.16
CA LYS A 119 9.31 -3.32 -3.75
C LYS A 119 8.52 -2.15 -4.33
N ILE A 120 8.90 -0.94 -3.98
CA ILE A 120 8.36 0.31 -4.51
C ILE A 120 9.40 0.99 -5.40
N VAL A 121 8.99 1.46 -6.57
CA VAL A 121 9.80 2.23 -7.52
C VAL A 121 9.00 3.47 -7.95
N LEU A 122 9.65 4.62 -8.03
CA LEU A 122 9.06 5.84 -8.61
C LEU A 122 9.47 5.98 -10.06
N ALA A 123 8.57 6.50 -10.89
CA ALA A 123 8.82 6.60 -12.33
C ALA A 123 9.82 7.69 -12.73
N ASP A 124 9.94 8.74 -11.93
CA ASP A 124 10.92 9.83 -12.08
C ASP A 124 12.32 9.43 -11.63
N LYS A 125 12.44 8.37 -10.83
CA LYS A 125 13.69 7.87 -10.25
C LYS A 125 13.79 6.34 -10.36
N PRO A 126 13.88 5.77 -11.57
CA PRO A 126 13.81 4.32 -11.77
C PRO A 126 14.98 3.55 -11.13
N GLY A 127 16.13 4.20 -10.89
CA GLY A 127 17.27 3.62 -10.18
C GLY A 127 17.08 3.54 -8.65
N GLU A 128 16.20 4.36 -8.09
CA GLU A 128 15.91 4.37 -6.65
C GLU A 128 14.72 3.44 -6.35
N HIS A 129 14.84 2.65 -5.28
CA HIS A 129 13.74 1.81 -4.83
C HIS A 129 13.76 1.60 -3.32
N THR A 130 12.59 1.28 -2.77
CA THR A 130 12.47 0.80 -1.38
C THR A 130 12.00 -0.64 -1.42
N ARG A 131 12.69 -1.51 -0.69
CA ARG A 131 12.34 -2.92 -0.56
C ARG A 131 12.06 -3.24 0.90
N ILE A 132 10.92 -3.88 1.16
CA ILE A 132 10.55 -4.42 2.46
C ILE A 132 10.51 -5.93 2.36
N ARG A 133 11.16 -6.62 3.31
CA ARG A 133 11.05 -8.06 3.52
C ARG A 133 10.47 -8.33 4.89
N PHE A 134 9.31 -8.98 4.92
CA PHE A 134 8.69 -9.43 6.14
C PHE A 134 9.35 -10.73 6.61
N ARG A 135 10.03 -10.70 7.75
CA ARG A 135 10.70 -11.88 8.33
C ARG A 135 9.82 -12.63 9.33
N LYS A 136 8.99 -11.90 10.08
CA LYS A 136 8.10 -12.45 11.10
C LYS A 136 6.84 -11.59 11.19
N ILE A 137 5.67 -12.24 11.20
CA ILE A 137 4.39 -11.58 11.44
C ILE A 137 3.60 -12.44 12.42
N ARG A 138 2.92 -11.78 13.36
CA ARG A 138 1.94 -12.38 14.26
C ARG A 138 0.63 -11.63 14.06
N PHE A 139 -0.45 -12.35 13.84
CA PHE A 139 -1.79 -11.78 13.70
C PHE A 139 -2.60 -12.02 14.98
N ASN A 140 -3.69 -11.27 15.13
CA ASN A 140 -4.65 -11.42 16.22
C ASN A 140 -3.99 -11.34 17.62
N LEU A 141 -2.94 -10.51 17.74
CA LEU A 141 -2.37 -10.19 19.05
C LEU A 141 -3.34 -9.26 19.78
N ASP A 142 -3.58 -9.56 21.06
CA ASP A 142 -4.23 -8.61 21.95
C ASP A 142 -3.21 -7.53 22.33
N VAL A 143 -3.37 -6.35 21.74
CA VAL A 143 -2.52 -5.18 22.02
C VAL A 143 -3.37 -4.18 22.79
N PRO A 144 -3.05 -3.92 24.08
CA PRO A 144 -3.92 -3.12 24.92
C PRO A 144 -3.96 -1.66 24.42
N GLY A 145 -5.15 -1.06 24.43
CA GLY A 145 -5.40 0.29 23.90
C GLY A 145 -4.45 1.36 24.44
N ARG A 146 -4.00 1.23 25.69
CA ARG A 146 -3.01 2.14 26.32
C ARG A 146 -1.70 2.27 25.54
N ARG A 147 -1.34 1.27 24.72
CA ARG A 147 -0.18 1.30 23.83
C ARG A 147 -0.30 2.38 22.75
N PHE A 148 -1.52 2.74 22.36
CA PHE A 148 -1.82 3.74 21.34
C PHE A 148 -2.09 5.11 21.99
N SER A 149 -1.16 5.57 22.82
CA SER A 149 -1.21 6.89 23.47
C SER A 149 0.03 7.72 23.16
N GLU A 150 -0.08 9.04 23.18
CA GLU A 150 1.04 9.95 22.91
C GLU A 150 2.22 9.73 23.87
N ASN A 151 1.95 9.39 25.13
CA ASN A 151 2.97 9.08 26.12
C ASN A 151 3.88 7.92 25.70
N GLN A 152 3.37 6.97 24.89
CA GLN A 152 4.17 5.86 24.37
C GLN A 152 5.11 6.30 23.24
N LEU A 153 4.93 7.49 22.65
CA LEU A 153 5.81 8.06 21.62
C LEU A 153 7.00 8.85 22.20
N ARG A 154 6.96 9.18 23.50
CA ARG A 154 7.98 9.98 24.20
C ARG A 154 9.03 9.14 24.93
N ARG A 155 8.88 7.80 24.91
CA ARG A 155 9.83 6.87 25.52
C ARG A 155 11.12 6.75 24.71
#